data_AF-A0A2Z7ANJ6-F1
#
_entry.id   AF-A0A2Z7ANJ6-F1
#
_cell.length_a   1.000
_cell.length_b   1.000
_cell.length_c   1.000
_cell.angle_alpha   90.00
_cell.angle_beta   90.00
_cell.angle_gamma   90.00
#
_symmetry.space_group_name_H-M   'P 1'
#
loop_
_entity.id
_entity.type
_entity.pdbx_description
1 polymer ?
#
loop_
_entity_poly.entity_id
_entity_poly.type
_entity_poly.pdbx_seq_one_letter_code
_entity_poly.pdbx_strand_id
1 'polypeptide(L)'
;MSAREYDRRFSSLLAYVPHVAGRERAKRTKFLEGLNEELYTLVLSIKSKSYAEVVDSAIDIEEGLKNHRSRRPQVAQSSRPVIQGAQPSLSSQSSQPSPQQQLAQQLGRQRFRPRGHQFKKK
;
A
#
# COMPACT_ATOMS: atom_id res chain seq x y z
N MET A 1 -14.90 3.85 10.49
CA MET A 1 -14.65 5.23 10.98
C MET A 1 -13.21 5.55 10.67
N SER A 2 -12.93 6.71 10.08
CA SER A 2 -11.55 7.12 9.75
C SER A 2 -10.77 7.55 10.99
N ALA A 3 -9.43 7.53 10.93
CA ALA A 3 -8.55 8.01 12.01
C ALA A 3 -8.87 9.47 12.40
N ARG A 4 -9.13 10.33 11.41
CA ARG A 4 -9.51 11.74 11.63
C ARG A 4 -10.89 11.90 12.29
N GLU A 5 -11.85 11.05 11.95
CA GLU A 5 -13.16 11.06 12.62
C GLU A 5 -13.06 10.55 14.06
N TYR A 6 -12.24 9.53 14.27
CA TYR A 6 -11.99 8.98 15.58
C TYR A 6 -11.32 10.01 16.49
N ASP A 7 -10.27 10.70 16.04
CA ASP A 7 -9.62 11.79 16.80
C ASP A 7 -10.62 12.88 17.24
N ARG A 8 -11.52 13.31 16.35
CA ARG A 8 -12.56 14.28 16.69
C ARG A 8 -13.49 13.78 17.78
N ARG A 9 -13.99 12.54 17.65
CA ARG A 9 -14.89 11.93 18.66
C ARG A 9 -14.18 11.69 19.98
N PHE A 10 -12.95 11.21 19.93
CA PHE A 10 -12.11 10.99 21.09
C PHE A 10 -11.87 12.31 21.82
N SER A 11 -11.53 13.38 21.09
CA SER A 11 -11.39 14.72 21.65
C SER A 11 -12.67 15.24 22.29
N SER A 12 -13.85 15.01 21.67
CA SER A 12 -15.13 15.33 22.30
C SER A 12 -15.38 14.54 23.59
N LEU A 13 -14.96 13.26 23.65
CA LEU A 13 -15.13 12.43 24.84
C LEU A 13 -14.24 12.88 26.00
N LEU A 14 -13.04 13.40 25.70
CA LEU A 14 -12.10 13.87 26.72
C LEU A 14 -12.67 15.02 27.58
N ALA A 15 -13.63 15.79 27.07
CA ALA A 15 -14.34 16.81 27.85
C ALA A 15 -15.04 16.23 29.09
N TYR A 16 -15.47 14.96 29.02
CA TYR A 16 -16.17 14.27 30.10
C TYR A 16 -15.23 13.41 30.96
N VAL A 17 -13.96 13.27 30.56
CA VAL A 17 -12.99 12.36 31.19
C VAL A 17 -11.69 13.12 31.52
N PRO A 18 -11.74 14.08 32.46
CA PRO A 18 -10.60 14.98 32.74
C PRO A 18 -9.37 14.23 33.26
N HIS A 19 -9.56 13.09 33.94
CA HIS A 19 -8.48 12.26 34.46
C HIS A 19 -7.64 11.59 33.35
N VAL A 20 -8.22 11.39 32.16
CA VAL A 20 -7.50 10.94 30.96
C VAL A 20 -6.97 12.16 30.19
N ALA A 21 -7.80 13.20 30.01
CA ALA A 21 -7.44 14.38 29.22
C ALA A 21 -6.18 15.11 29.75
N GLY A 22 -6.04 15.22 31.07
CA GLY A 22 -4.91 15.91 31.72
C GLY A 22 -3.62 15.07 31.80
N ARG A 23 -3.64 13.80 31.37
CA ARG A 23 -2.48 12.91 31.43
C ARG A 23 -2.12 12.45 30.03
N GLU A 24 -1.09 13.05 29.44
CA GLU A 24 -0.69 12.77 28.05
C GLU A 24 -0.53 11.27 27.78
N ARG A 25 0.23 10.56 28.63
CA ARG A 25 0.40 9.11 28.53
C ARG A 25 -0.93 8.34 28.55
N ALA A 26 -1.86 8.69 29.45
CA ALA A 26 -3.16 8.00 29.54
C ALA A 26 -4.03 8.31 28.32
N LYS A 27 -4.06 9.57 27.89
CA LYS A 27 -4.76 10.03 26.69
C LYS A 27 -4.27 9.26 25.46
N ARG A 28 -2.95 9.17 25.29
CA ARG A 28 -2.31 8.42 24.21
C ARG A 28 -2.66 6.93 24.26
N THR A 29 -2.53 6.29 25.42
CA THR A 29 -2.86 4.86 25.58
C THR A 29 -4.33 4.59 25.23
N LYS A 30 -5.26 5.42 25.73
CA LYS A 30 -6.69 5.26 25.41
C LYS A 30 -7.02 5.51 23.95
N PHE A 31 -6.31 6.44 23.31
CA PHE A 31 -6.45 6.63 21.88
C PHE A 31 -6.02 5.38 21.10
N LEU A 32 -4.83 4.85 21.39
CA LEU A 32 -4.29 3.63 20.78
C LEU A 32 -5.22 2.43 20.96
N GLU A 33 -5.73 2.21 22.17
CA GLU A 33 -6.67 1.11 22.48
C GLU A 33 -7.95 1.13 21.62
N GLY A 34 -8.38 2.31 21.16
CA GLY A 34 -9.56 2.43 20.29
C GLY A 34 -9.26 2.52 18.80
N LEU A 35 -8.00 2.38 18.38
CA LEU A 35 -7.66 2.23 16.96
C LEU A 35 -8.07 0.86 16.43
N ASN A 36 -8.35 0.80 15.13
CA ASN A 36 -8.51 -0.47 14.43
C ASN A 36 -7.23 -1.31 14.52
N GLU A 37 -7.32 -2.64 14.55
CA GLU A 37 -6.20 -3.56 14.75
C GLU A 37 -5.04 -3.34 13.77
N GLU A 38 -5.36 -3.09 12.49
CA GLU A 38 -4.35 -2.77 11.46
C GLU A 38 -3.58 -1.47 11.77
N LEU A 39 -4.29 -0.42 12.17
CA LEU A 39 -3.67 0.86 12.54
C LEU A 39 -2.95 0.77 13.88
N TYR A 40 -3.53 0.08 14.86
CA TYR A 40 -2.94 -0.14 16.17
C TYR A 40 -1.55 -0.78 16.04
N THR A 41 -1.45 -1.87 15.28
CA THR A 41 -0.18 -2.60 15.11
C THR A 41 0.89 -1.73 14.45
N LEU A 42 0.53 -1.02 13.37
CA LEU A 42 1.47 -0.14 12.66
C LEU A 42 1.88 1.06 13.52
N VAL A 43 0.93 1.76 14.14
CA VAL A 43 1.22 2.94 14.95
C VAL A 43 1.97 2.57 16.23
N LEU A 44 1.70 1.40 16.84
CA LEU A 44 2.45 0.90 17.99
C LEU A 44 3.91 0.62 17.65
N SER A 45 4.21 0.19 16.42
CA SER A 45 5.58 0.00 15.96
C SER A 45 6.36 1.32 15.84
N ILE A 46 5.63 2.43 15.65
CA ILE A 46 6.21 3.77 15.64
C ILE A 46 6.43 4.20 17.09
N LYS A 47 7.69 4.50 17.43
CA LYS A 47 8.10 4.97 18.77
C LYS A 47 7.69 6.43 19.01
N SER A 48 6.42 6.75 18.78
CA SER A 48 5.86 8.06 19.13
C SER A 48 5.98 8.27 20.63
N LYS A 49 6.03 9.52 21.08
CA LYS A 49 6.07 9.87 22.51
C LYS A 49 4.80 10.59 22.93
N SER A 50 4.19 11.35 22.02
CA SER A 50 3.01 12.18 22.27
C SER A 50 1.73 11.64 21.63
N TYR A 51 0.58 12.00 22.20
CA TYR A 51 -0.74 11.86 21.57
C TYR A 51 -0.79 12.41 20.14
N ALA A 52 -0.28 13.62 19.91
CA ALA A 52 -0.35 14.27 18.60
C ALA A 52 0.38 13.45 17.54
N GLU A 53 1.61 12.99 17.85
CA GLU A 53 2.39 12.14 16.94
C GLU A 53 1.69 10.81 16.63
N VAL A 54 0.97 10.24 17.60
CA VAL A 54 0.18 9.01 17.39
C VAL A 54 -0.99 9.28 16.45
N VAL A 55 -1.70 10.41 16.62
CA VAL A 55 -2.80 10.82 15.73
C VAL A 55 -2.29 11.05 14.31
N ASP A 56 -1.23 11.83 14.16
CA ASP A 56 -0.63 12.13 12.86
C ASP A 56 -0.18 10.85 12.16
N SER A 57 0.53 9.98 12.87
CA SER A 57 0.97 8.68 12.34
C SER A 57 -0.21 7.81 11.92
N ALA A 58 -1.29 7.76 12.70
CA ALA A 58 -2.48 6.98 12.37
C ALA A 58 -3.16 7.50 11.09
N ILE A 59 -3.22 8.82 10.91
CA ILE A 59 -3.77 9.45 9.72
C ILE A 59 -2.89 9.16 8.49
N ASP A 60 -1.58 9.33 8.62
CA ASP A 60 -0.62 9.10 7.52
C ASP A 60 -0.63 7.64 7.07
N ILE A 61 -0.68 6.71 8.02
CA ILE A 61 -0.77 5.27 7.74
C ILE A 61 -2.10 4.94 7.07
N GLU A 62 -3.24 5.43 7.60
CA GLU A 62 -4.56 5.19 7.00
C GLU A 62 -4.61 5.68 5.54
N GLU A 63 -4.07 6.87 5.28
CA GLU A 63 -3.95 7.41 3.93
C GLU A 63 -3.05 6.54 3.04
N GLY A 64 -1.90 6.10 3.56
CA GLY A 64 -0.98 5.19 2.86
C GLY A 64 -1.64 3.86 2.49
N LEU A 65 -2.38 3.25 3.41
CA LEU A 65 -3.11 2.00 3.18
C LEU A 65 -4.21 2.18 2.13
N LYS A 66 -4.96 3.28 2.20
CA LYS A 66 -6.00 3.60 1.23
C LYS A 66 -5.43 3.85 -0.17
N ASN A 67 -4.30 4.55 -0.26
CA ASN A 67 -3.58 4.81 -1.51
C ASN A 67 -2.98 3.54 -2.11
N HIS A 68 -2.47 2.63 -1.29
CA HIS A 68 -2.00 1.33 -1.78
C HIS A 68 -3.15 0.47 -2.30
N ARG A 69 -4.31 0.47 -1.63
CA ARG A 69 -5.50 -0.24 -2.06
C ARG A 69 -6.07 0.31 -3.37
N SER A 70 -6.06 1.62 -3.57
CA SER A 70 -6.53 2.25 -4.81
C SER A 70 -5.58 2.06 -5.99
N ARG A 71 -4.27 1.89 -5.73
CA ARG A 71 -3.23 1.69 -6.76
C ARG A 71 -2.97 0.24 -7.11
N ARG A 72 -3.55 -0.74 -6.41
CA ARG A 72 -3.49 -2.14 -6.82
C ARG A 72 -4.27 -2.32 -8.13
N PRO A 73 -3.63 -2.66 -9.27
CA PRO A 73 -4.38 -3.05 -10.45
C PRO A 73 -5.10 -4.35 -10.10
N GLN A 74 -6.41 -4.40 -10.32
CA GLN A 74 -7.21 -5.62 -10.18
C GLN A 74 -6.87 -6.64 -11.28
N VAL A 75 -5.61 -7.07 -11.34
CA VAL A 75 -5.22 -8.16 -12.22
C VAL A 75 -5.52 -9.46 -11.49
N ALA A 76 -6.59 -10.11 -11.95
CA ALA A 76 -6.93 -11.52 -11.75
C ALA A 76 -7.34 -11.98 -10.35
N GLN A 77 -8.59 -11.68 -9.97
CA GLN A 77 -9.43 -12.67 -9.28
C GLN A 77 -10.80 -12.74 -9.96
N SER A 78 -10.79 -13.23 -11.20
CA SER A 78 -12.01 -13.66 -11.89
C SER A 78 -11.75 -15.01 -12.55
N SER A 79 -11.92 -16.08 -11.77
CA SER A 79 -12.35 -17.41 -12.28
C SER A 79 -12.51 -18.40 -11.11
N ARG A 80 -13.75 -18.51 -10.59
CA ARG A 80 -14.31 -19.77 -10.02
C ARG A 80 -14.58 -20.77 -11.19
N PRO A 81 -14.85 -22.09 -11.01
CA PRO A 81 -15.34 -22.80 -9.81
C PRO A 81 -14.69 -24.17 -9.50
N VAL A 82 -15.18 -24.80 -8.42
CA VAL A 82 -15.22 -26.25 -8.06
C VAL A 82 -14.87 -27.26 -9.18
N ILE A 83 -13.97 -28.22 -8.89
CA ILE A 83 -14.09 -29.69 -9.11
C ILE A 83 -12.87 -30.42 -8.50
N GLN A 84 -13.13 -31.58 -7.89
CA GLN A 84 -12.21 -32.52 -7.26
C GLN A 84 -11.23 -33.19 -8.23
N GLY A 85 -10.06 -33.59 -7.71
CA GLY A 85 -9.42 -34.86 -8.09
C GLY A 85 -8.12 -34.80 -8.88
N ALA A 86 -7.13 -35.57 -8.39
CA ALA A 86 -5.97 -36.14 -9.10
C ALA A 86 -4.78 -35.23 -9.48
N GLN A 87 -3.78 -35.24 -8.58
CA GLN A 87 -2.34 -35.50 -8.76
C GLN A 87 -1.48 -34.74 -9.81
N PRO A 88 -0.17 -34.54 -9.50
CA PRO A 88 0.74 -33.60 -10.16
C PRO A 88 1.64 -34.29 -11.21
N SER A 89 2.24 -33.51 -12.12
CA SER A 89 3.63 -33.71 -12.61
C SER A 89 3.98 -32.94 -13.91
N LEU A 90 5.19 -32.36 -13.88
CA LEU A 90 6.16 -32.22 -14.98
C LEU A 90 6.10 -31.00 -15.94
N SER A 91 7.14 -30.17 -15.78
CA SER A 91 8.17 -29.86 -16.81
C SER A 91 7.86 -28.92 -17.99
N SER A 92 8.59 -27.79 -17.97
CA SER A 92 9.46 -27.26 -19.03
C SER A 92 9.08 -27.46 -20.51
N GLN A 93 8.74 -26.38 -21.21
CA GLN A 93 9.50 -25.80 -22.36
C GLN A 93 8.61 -24.91 -23.24
N SER A 94 9.21 -23.78 -23.67
CA SER A 94 9.05 -23.07 -24.95
C SER A 94 7.68 -23.06 -25.63
N SER A 95 7.16 -21.85 -25.91
CA SER A 95 7.01 -21.31 -27.28
C SER A 95 6.31 -19.95 -27.28
N GLN A 96 6.80 -19.03 -28.11
CA GLN A 96 6.06 -17.82 -28.50
C GLN A 96 4.75 -18.18 -29.24
N PRO A 97 3.79 -17.24 -29.35
CA PRO A 97 3.78 -16.41 -30.57
C PRO A 97 3.43 -14.94 -30.31
N SER A 98 3.98 -14.06 -31.15
CA SER A 98 3.37 -12.75 -31.46
C SER A 98 2.37 -12.96 -32.61
N PRO A 99 1.27 -12.19 -32.66
CA PRO A 99 1.16 -11.31 -33.83
C PRO A 99 0.68 -9.89 -33.50
N GLN A 100 1.29 -8.97 -34.24
CA GLN A 100 0.93 -7.58 -34.51
C GLN A 100 -0.57 -7.22 -34.38
N GLN A 101 -0.83 -6.08 -33.73
CA GLN A 101 -1.58 -5.02 -34.41
C GLN A 101 -1.12 -3.63 -33.96
N GLN A 102 -0.69 -2.84 -34.95
CA GLN A 102 -0.37 -1.42 -34.87
C GLN A 102 -1.64 -0.60 -34.62
N LEU A 103 -1.58 0.31 -33.63
CA LEU A 103 -2.14 1.63 -33.80
C LEU A 103 -1.33 2.64 -32.97
N ALA A 104 -0.54 3.43 -33.69
CA ALA A 104 -0.25 4.85 -33.52
C ALA A 104 -0.59 5.47 -32.12
N GLN A 105 0.27 6.23 -31.43
CA GLN A 105 0.93 7.45 -31.90
C GLN A 105 1.99 7.87 -30.87
N GLN A 106 3.15 8.27 -31.40
CA GLN A 106 3.97 9.41 -30.98
C GLN A 106 4.06 9.74 -29.47
N LEU A 107 5.22 9.49 -28.86
CA LEU A 107 5.94 10.53 -28.12
C LEU A 107 7.38 10.07 -27.84
N GLY A 108 8.30 10.98 -28.12
CA GLY A 108 9.66 10.67 -28.53
C GLY A 108 10.53 10.03 -27.47
N ARG A 109 11.44 9.18 -27.93
CA ARG A 109 12.81 9.12 -27.43
C ARG A 109 13.76 8.74 -28.57
N GLN A 110 14.42 9.76 -29.11
CA GLN A 110 15.65 9.64 -29.89
C GLN A 110 16.60 8.63 -29.21
N ARG A 111 16.67 7.40 -29.73
CA ARG A 111 17.72 6.45 -29.35
C ARG A 111 18.94 6.74 -30.20
N PHE A 112 19.92 7.40 -29.60
CA PHE A 112 21.29 7.43 -30.11
C PHE A 112 21.76 5.99 -30.35
N ARG A 113 22.08 5.64 -31.60
CA ARG A 113 22.66 4.35 -32.00
C ARG A 113 24.03 4.60 -32.63
N PRO A 114 25.15 4.32 -31.94
CA PRO A 114 26.44 4.35 -32.59
C PRO A 114 26.52 3.15 -33.54
N ARG A 115 26.63 3.45 -34.82
CA ARG A 115 26.76 2.48 -35.91
C ARG A 115 28.21 1.99 -35.97
N GLY A 116 28.40 0.68 -35.83
CA GLY A 116 29.72 0.02 -35.81
C GLY A 116 30.55 0.40 -37.03
N HIS A 117 31.75 0.92 -36.77
CA HIS A 117 32.78 1.14 -37.77
C HIS A 117 33.76 -0.04 -37.75
N GLN A 118 33.80 -0.75 -38.87
CA GLN A 118 34.77 -1.78 -39.21
C GLN A 118 36.17 -1.14 -39.26
N PHE A 119 37.04 -1.41 -38.29
CA PHE A 119 38.45 -1.05 -38.39
C PHE A 119 39.22 -2.21 -39.03
N LYS A 120 39.59 -2.06 -40.31
CA LYS A 120 40.60 -2.90 -40.96
C LYS A 120 41.98 -2.37 -40.54
N LYS A 121 42.78 -3.17 -39.82
CA LYS A 121 44.22 -2.93 -39.71
C LYS A 121 44.95 -3.72 -40.79
N LYS A 122 45.86 -3.03 -41.45
CA LYS A 122 46.82 -3.54 -42.43
C LYS A 122 48.13 -3.82 -41.70
#